data_AF-A0A0D0DWN1-F1
#
_entry.id   AF-A0A0D0DWN1-F1
#
_cell.length_a   1.000
_cell.length_b   1.000
_cell.length_c   1.000
_cell.angle_alpha   90.00
_cell.angle_beta   90.00
_cell.angle_gamma   90.00
#
_symmetry.space_group_name_H-M   'P 1'
#
loop_
_entity.id
_entity.type
_entity.pdbx_description
1 polymer ?
#
loop_
_entity_poly.entity_id
_entity_poly.type
_entity_poly.pdbx_seq_one_letter_code
_entity_poly.pdbx_strand_id
1 'polypeptide(L)'
;MHALTTLLRTPTNIFRTPTRGVSPLKRPHSRISVSSPSTPNNSLLHPVVLQTYSVSTDSIVLTALPTVPFCCHEDLLTMSRAQLEGVVRALNERLPRRMRI
;
A
#
# COMPACT_ATOMS: atom_id res chain seq x y z
N MET A 1 -23.75 37.56 34.34
CA MET A 1 -23.31 36.66 35.41
C MET A 1 -23.25 35.24 34.85
N HIS A 2 -22.03 34.70 34.78
CA HIS A 2 -21.63 33.30 34.63
C HIS A 2 -21.75 32.57 33.28
N ALA A 3 -20.55 32.32 32.74
CA ALA A 3 -20.18 31.31 31.76
C ALA A 3 -20.10 29.90 32.39
N LEU A 4 -20.34 28.83 31.60
CA LEU A 4 -19.79 27.47 31.78
C LEU A 4 -19.73 26.78 30.39
N THR A 5 -18.58 26.66 29.72
CA THR A 5 -17.52 25.62 29.81
C THR A 5 -17.80 24.34 29.01
N THR A 6 -17.15 24.27 27.84
CA THR A 6 -16.32 23.19 27.26
C THR A 6 -16.58 21.73 27.62
N LEU A 7 -16.73 20.85 26.61
CA LEU A 7 -16.07 19.52 26.59
C LEU A 7 -15.78 19.06 25.15
N LEU A 8 -14.51 19.27 24.73
CA LEU A 8 -13.86 18.56 23.63
C LEU A 8 -13.69 17.08 24.02
N ARG A 9 -14.06 16.15 23.14
CA ARG A 9 -13.84 14.72 23.34
C ARG A 9 -12.84 14.22 22.30
N THR A 10 -11.62 13.95 22.75
CA THR A 10 -10.58 13.24 22.01
C THR A 10 -10.80 11.72 22.15
N PRO A 11 -10.66 10.92 21.07
CA PRO A 11 -10.51 9.48 21.19
C PRO A 11 -9.05 9.12 21.46
N THR A 12 -8.87 8.34 22.52
CA THR A 12 -7.63 7.90 23.13
C THR A 12 -6.92 6.85 22.28
N ASN A 13 -5.61 7.04 22.15
CA ASN A 13 -4.65 6.13 21.52
C ASN A 13 -4.49 4.86 22.39
N ILE A 14 -4.69 3.66 21.83
CA ILE A 14 -4.42 2.38 22.51
C ILE A 14 -3.50 1.55 21.61
N PHE A 15 -2.23 1.96 21.53
CA PHE A 15 -1.16 1.08 21.06
C PHE A 15 -0.52 0.40 22.28
N ARG A 16 -0.88 -0.86 22.50
CA ARG A 16 -0.20 -1.74 23.46
C ARG A 16 0.96 -2.43 22.74
N THR A 17 2.19 -2.20 23.19
CA THR A 17 3.34 -3.07 22.89
C THR A 17 3.82 -3.73 24.19
N PRO A 18 4.17 -5.03 24.18
CA PRO A 18 4.90 -5.64 25.27
C PRO A 18 6.41 -5.55 25.01
N THR A 19 7.14 -4.85 25.89
CA THR A 19 8.60 -4.90 25.99
C THR A 19 9.00 -5.92 27.06
N ARG A 20 9.81 -6.90 26.69
CA ARG A 20 10.66 -7.62 27.66
C ARG A 20 11.90 -8.15 26.95
N GLY A 21 13.06 -7.61 27.36
CA GLY A 21 14.35 -7.81 26.70
C GLY A 21 15.09 -9.07 27.11
N VAL A 22 16.16 -9.33 26.36
CA VAL A 22 17.31 -10.16 26.75
C VAL A 22 18.56 -9.69 25.98
N SER A 23 19.68 -9.63 26.70
CA SER A 23 20.94 -8.92 26.46
C SER A 23 21.82 -9.45 25.30
N PRO A 24 22.92 -8.74 24.92
CA PRO A 24 23.74 -9.05 23.74
C PRO A 24 24.91 -9.99 24.05
N LEU A 25 25.21 -10.94 23.15
CA LEU A 25 26.39 -11.81 23.23
C LEU A 25 27.23 -11.74 21.94
N LYS A 26 28.54 -11.49 22.11
CA LYS A 26 29.58 -11.25 21.09
C LYS A 26 30.10 -12.55 20.44
N ARG A 27 30.21 -12.52 19.09
CA ARG A 27 31.25 -13.06 18.13
C ARG A 27 31.69 -14.54 18.25
N PRO A 28 32.03 -15.29 17.15
CA PRO A 28 33.00 -14.92 16.09
C PRO A 28 32.73 -15.46 14.65
N HIS A 29 33.64 -15.14 13.71
CA HIS A 29 33.67 -15.47 12.27
C HIS A 29 33.63 -16.98 11.94
N SER A 30 32.91 -17.39 10.88
CA SER A 30 33.47 -18.01 9.66
C SER A 30 32.39 -18.42 8.64
N ARG A 31 32.63 -18.04 7.37
CA ARG A 31 32.31 -18.70 6.08
C ARG A 31 31.12 -19.67 6.01
N ILE A 32 30.15 -19.37 5.14
CA ILE A 32 29.95 -20.02 3.82
C ILE A 32 28.95 -19.14 3.04
N SER A 33 29.40 -18.54 1.93
CA SER A 33 28.51 -17.97 0.93
C SER A 33 27.89 -19.11 0.15
N VAL A 34 26.72 -19.61 0.60
CA VAL A 34 25.89 -20.45 -0.26
C VAL A 34 25.19 -19.48 -1.22
N SER A 35 25.70 -19.36 -2.44
CA SER A 35 24.96 -18.77 -3.55
C SER A 35 23.70 -19.62 -3.74
N SER A 36 22.61 -19.18 -3.12
CA SER A 36 21.30 -19.80 -3.30
C SER A 36 20.96 -19.69 -4.79
N PRO A 37 20.56 -20.79 -5.45
CA PRO A 37 20.14 -20.74 -6.84
C PRO A 37 18.97 -19.75 -6.93
N SER A 38 19.09 -18.77 -7.81
CA SER A 38 18.03 -17.80 -8.10
C SER A 38 16.79 -18.54 -8.57
N THR A 39 15.91 -18.87 -7.64
CA THR A 39 14.54 -19.27 -7.93
C THR A 39 13.97 -18.19 -8.82
N PRO A 40 13.39 -18.52 -9.99
CA PRO A 40 12.63 -17.53 -10.74
C PRO A 40 11.57 -17.02 -9.77
N ASN A 41 11.68 -15.75 -9.40
CA ASN A 41 10.75 -15.08 -8.50
C ASN A 41 9.42 -14.96 -9.26
N ASN A 42 8.73 -16.08 -9.40
CA ASN A 42 7.36 -16.15 -9.88
C ASN A 42 6.51 -15.66 -8.72
N SER A 43 6.68 -14.37 -8.39
CA SER A 43 5.86 -13.67 -7.44
C SER A 43 4.46 -13.80 -8.00
N LEU A 44 3.68 -14.71 -7.42
CA LEU A 44 2.29 -14.94 -7.80
C LEU A 44 1.65 -13.56 -7.84
N LEU A 45 1.34 -13.07 -9.04
CA LEU A 45 0.71 -11.77 -9.19
C LEU A 45 -0.68 -11.94 -8.64
N HIS A 46 -0.86 -11.53 -7.38
CA HIS A 46 -2.14 -11.59 -6.72
C HIS A 46 -3.02 -10.52 -7.35
N PRO A 47 -4.18 -10.89 -7.92
CA PRO A 47 -5.13 -9.91 -8.38
C PRO A 47 -5.48 -8.97 -7.24
N VAL A 48 -5.58 -7.67 -7.55
CA VAL A 48 -6.04 -6.68 -6.57
C VAL A 48 -7.39 -6.15 -7.00
N VAL A 49 -8.10 -5.55 -6.05
CA VAL A 49 -9.36 -4.86 -6.32
C VAL A 49 -9.17 -3.38 -6.01
N LEU A 50 -9.40 -2.54 -7.01
CA LEU A 50 -9.50 -1.11 -6.81
C LEU A 50 -10.92 -0.77 -6.36
N GLN A 51 -11.05 -0.24 -5.15
CA GLN A 51 -12.30 0.26 -4.61
C GLN A 51 -12.41 1.75 -4.89
N THR A 52 -13.53 2.20 -5.46
CA THR A 52 -13.80 3.62 -5.65
C THR A 52 -15.25 3.94 -5.30
N TYR A 53 -15.46 5.05 -4.61
CA TYR A 53 -16.79 5.55 -4.33
C TYR A 53 -17.27 6.43 -5.48
N SER A 54 -18.45 6.14 -6.01
CA SER A 54 -19.10 6.91 -7.06
C SER A 54 -20.19 7.79 -6.46
N VAL A 55 -19.90 9.09 -6.31
CA VAL A 55 -20.86 10.08 -5.79
C VAL A 55 -22.13 10.13 -6.65
N SER A 56 -21.99 9.98 -7.97
CA SER A 56 -23.12 10.08 -8.91
C SER A 56 -24.13 8.95 -8.80
N THR A 57 -23.73 7.81 -8.24
CA THR A 57 -24.58 6.63 -8.08
C THR A 57 -24.74 6.20 -6.62
N ASP A 58 -24.17 6.97 -5.69
CA ASP A 58 -24.06 6.65 -4.27
C ASP A 58 -23.66 5.18 -4.02
N SER A 59 -22.62 4.72 -4.74
CA SER A 59 -22.24 3.31 -4.76
C SER A 59 -20.74 3.09 -4.65
N ILE A 60 -20.37 1.89 -4.20
CA ILE A 60 -18.98 1.41 -4.18
C ILE A 60 -18.75 0.59 -5.45
N VAL A 61 -17.83 1.06 -6.29
CA VAL A 61 -17.38 0.35 -7.49
C VAL A 61 -16.12 -0.44 -7.13
N LEU A 62 -16.17 -1.75 -7.37
CA LEU A 62 -15.03 -2.65 -7.22
C LEU A 62 -14.53 -3.03 -8.62
N THR A 63 -13.30 -2.63 -8.95
CA THR A 63 -12.64 -2.98 -10.22
C THR A 63 -11.53 -3.98 -9.96
N ALA A 64 -11.71 -5.22 -10.41
CA ALA A 64 -10.66 -6.25 -10.31
C ALA A 64 -9.55 -5.97 -11.34
N LEU A 65 -8.30 -5.91 -10.86
CA LEU A 65 -7.10 -5.73 -11.65
C LEU A 65 -6.26 -7.02 -11.56
N PRO A 66 -6.04 -7.74 -12.68
CA PRO A 66 -5.23 -8.95 -12.65
C PRO A 66 -3.77 -8.65 -12.31
N THR A 67 -3.29 -7.45 -12.65
CA THR A 67 -1.94 -6.96 -12.37
C THR A 67 -2.00 -5.46 -12.13
N VAL A 68 -1.28 -4.96 -11.12
CA VAL A 68 -1.17 -3.52 -10.88
C VAL A 68 -0.01 -2.96 -11.71
N PRO A 69 -0.21 -1.86 -12.45
CA PRO A 69 0.84 -1.26 -13.28
C PRO A 69 1.94 -0.52 -12.49
N PHE A 70 1.89 -0.53 -11.16
CA PHE A 70 2.88 0.02 -10.22
C PHE A 70 2.76 -0.71 -8.88
N CYS A 71 3.82 -0.77 -8.08
CA CYS A 71 3.81 -1.51 -6.81
C CYS A 71 3.42 -0.68 -5.59
N CYS A 72 3.67 0.63 -5.64
CA CYS A 72 3.37 1.56 -4.55
C CYS A 72 3.27 3.01 -5.07
N HIS A 73 2.88 3.93 -4.19
CA HIS A 73 2.83 5.35 -4.51
C HIS A 73 4.21 5.93 -4.86
N GLU A 74 5.26 5.51 -4.15
CA GLU A 74 6.63 5.99 -4.37
C GLU A 74 7.14 5.67 -5.78
N ASP A 75 6.78 4.49 -6.31
CA ASP A 75 7.11 4.07 -7.68
C ASP A 75 6.58 5.11 -8.68
N LEU A 76 5.32 5.52 -8.53
CA LEU A 76 4.69 6.54 -9.39
C LEU A 76 5.39 7.90 -9.34
N LEU A 77 5.89 8.32 -8.17
CA LEU A 77 6.58 9.61 -8.03
C LEU A 77 7.93 9.63 -8.78
N THR A 78 8.56 8.47 -8.93
CA THR A 78 9.85 8.33 -9.61
C THR A 78 9.74 8.03 -11.11
N MET A 79 8.54 7.69 -11.58
CA MET A 79 8.30 7.37 -12.99
C MET A 79 8.42 8.59 -13.90
N SER A 80 9.04 8.39 -15.06
CA SER A 80 9.00 9.35 -16.16
C SER A 80 7.57 9.54 -16.69
N ARG A 81 7.33 10.66 -17.38
CA ARG A 81 6.04 10.93 -18.03
C ARG A 81 5.58 9.78 -18.95
N ALA A 82 6.47 9.22 -19.76
CA ALA A 82 6.13 8.13 -20.67
C ALA A 82 5.70 6.85 -19.92
N GLN A 83 6.29 6.57 -18.77
CA GLN A 83 5.88 5.46 -17.91
C GLN A 83 4.51 5.72 -17.28
N LEU A 84 4.27 6.94 -16.79
CA LEU A 84 2.97 7.35 -16.26
C LEU A 84 1.87 7.27 -17.31
N GLU A 85 2.14 7.65 -18.56
CA GLU A 85 1.20 7.48 -19.67
C GLU A 85 0.87 5.98 -19.91
N GLY A 86 1.84 5.09 -19.72
CA GLY A 86 1.63 3.64 -19.74
C GLY A 86 0.72 3.16 -18.60
N VAL A 87 0.96 3.63 -17.38
CA VAL A 87 0.12 3.34 -16.21
C VAL A 87 -1.32 3.81 -16.45
N VAL A 88 -1.50 5.05 -16.90
CA VAL A 88 -2.81 5.64 -17.21
C VAL A 88 -3.55 4.81 -18.25
N ARG A 89 -2.87 4.39 -19.32
CA ARG A 89 -3.46 3.53 -20.36
C ARG A 89 -3.94 2.20 -19.78
N ALA A 90 -3.08 1.51 -19.03
CA ALA A 90 -3.40 0.23 -18.43
C ALA A 90 -4.59 0.31 -17.46
N LEU A 91 -4.68 1.38 -16.67
CA LEU A 91 -5.83 1.63 -15.80
C LEU A 91 -7.10 1.91 -16.62
N ASN A 92 -7.04 2.79 -17.61
CA ASN A 92 -8.21 3.17 -18.41
C ASN A 92 -8.80 2.02 -19.22
N GLU A 93 -7.98 1.03 -19.61
CA GLU A 93 -8.46 -0.21 -20.23
C GLU A 93 -9.34 -1.04 -19.30
N ARG A 94 -9.10 -0.97 -17.99
CA ARG A 94 -9.81 -1.75 -16.96
C ARG A 94 -10.92 -0.98 -16.27
N LEU A 95 -10.80 0.34 -16.18
CA LEU A 95 -11.76 1.19 -15.50
C LEU A 95 -13.05 1.37 -16.33
N PRO A 96 -14.22 1.45 -15.66
CA PRO A 96 -15.46 1.88 -16.30
C PRO A 96 -15.28 3.25 -16.96
N ARG A 97 -15.94 3.48 -18.11
CA ARG A 97 -15.79 4.72 -18.89
C ARG A 97 -15.90 6.01 -18.07
N ARG A 98 -16.79 6.02 -17.07
CA ARG A 98 -17.04 7.19 -16.21
C ARG A 98 -15.93 7.46 -15.18
N MET A 99 -14.99 6.54 -15.01
CA MET A 99 -13.91 6.60 -14.02
C MET A 99 -12.52 6.65 -14.67
N ARG A 100 -12.45 6.75 -15.99
CA ARG A 100 -11.18 6.90 -16.71
C ARG A 100 -10.55 8.26 -16.38
N ILE A 101 -9.22 8.26 -16.32
CA ILE A 101 -8.36 9.40 -15.97
C ILE A 101 -7.62 9.96 -17.19
#